data_AF-A0A1F5YSP7-F1
#
_entry.id   AF-A0A1F5YSP7-F1
#
_cell.length_a   1.000
_cell.length_b   1.000
_cell.length_c   1.000
_cell.angle_alpha   90.00
_cell.angle_beta   90.00
_cell.angle_gamma   90.00
#
_symmetry.space_group_name_H-M   'P 1'
#
loop_
_entity.id
_entity.type
_entity.pdbx_description
1 polymer ?
#
loop_
_entity_poly.entity_id
_entity_poly.type
_entity_poly.pdbx_seq_one_letter_code
_entity_poly.pdbx_strand_id
1 'polypeptide(L)'
;MINIGDTVTILPKKHSVEIRGLDKTYFGALPDDIAFRLLKFIAAGNTYMACIKNIHKNQAAVFIREISRGKKLHHQATFSPTTYKEYTASVHKEIKKIISDETTDEESENQEESEE
;
A
#
# COMPACT_ATOMS: atom_id res chain seq x y z
N MET A 1 21.29 -5.06 -4.64
CA MET A 1 20.67 -4.80 -3.32
C MET A 1 19.50 -3.87 -3.58
N ILE A 2 18.33 -4.17 -3.03
CA ILE A 2 17.10 -3.40 -3.25
C ILE A 2 16.84 -2.50 -2.03
N ASN A 3 16.47 -1.25 -2.27
CA ASN A 3 16.20 -0.24 -1.25
C ASN A 3 14.74 0.22 -1.30
N ILE A 4 14.30 0.85 -0.21
CA ILE A 4 13.00 1.52 -0.16
C ILE A 4 13.00 2.68 -1.17
N GLY A 5 11.92 2.81 -1.94
CA GLY A 5 11.78 3.78 -3.02
C GLY A 5 12.24 3.29 -4.39
N ASP A 6 12.96 2.16 -4.46
CA ASP A 6 13.42 1.62 -5.74
C ASP A 6 12.24 1.25 -6.65
N THR A 7 12.37 1.60 -7.93
CA THR A 7 11.37 1.25 -8.95
C THR A 7 11.45 -0.23 -9.27
N VAL A 8 10.28 -0.87 -9.37
CA VAL A 8 10.14 -2.29 -9.70
C VAL A 8 9.14 -2.48 -10.83
N THR A 9 9.28 -3.62 -11.51
CA THR A 9 8.43 -4.01 -12.63
C THR A 9 7.37 -5.01 -12.18
N ILE A 10 6.15 -4.83 -12.69
CA ILE A 10 5.04 -5.75 -12.50
C ILE A 10 5.02 -6.74 -13.67
N LEU A 11 5.13 -8.04 -13.40
CA LEU A 11 5.07 -9.09 -14.42
C LEU A 11 3.78 -9.92 -14.28
N PRO A 12 2.80 -9.75 -15.18
CA PRO A 12 1.58 -10.57 -15.16
C PRO A 12 1.87 -12.03 -15.55
N LYS A 13 1.36 -12.96 -14.76
CA LYS A 13 1.31 -14.41 -15.03
C LYS A 13 -0.15 -14.87 -15.15
N LYS A 14 -0.36 -16.15 -15.44
CA LYS A 14 -1.72 -16.70 -15.66
C LYS A 14 -2.66 -16.49 -14.46
N HIS A 15 -2.16 -16.70 -13.24
CA HIS A 15 -2.94 -16.62 -11.99
C HIS A 15 -2.19 -15.84 -10.89
N SER A 16 -1.22 -15.01 -11.27
CA SER A 16 -0.42 -14.27 -10.30
C SER A 16 0.18 -13.04 -10.95
N VAL A 17 0.64 -12.12 -10.13
CA VAL A 17 1.39 -10.95 -10.56
C VAL A 17 2.67 -10.90 -9.75
N GLU A 18 3.80 -11.01 -10.44
CA GLU A 18 5.11 -10.99 -9.81
C GLU A 18 5.66 -9.57 -9.75
N ILE A 19 6.40 -9.27 -8.69
CA ILE A 19 7.21 -8.07 -8.55
C ILE A 19 8.66 -8.44 -8.85
N ARG A 20 9.25 -7.73 -9.82
CA ARG A 20 10.63 -7.97 -10.26
C ARG A 20 11.46 -6.69 -10.28
N GLY A 21 12.74 -6.83 -10.05
CA GLY A 21 13.70 -5.75 -10.28
C GLY A 21 13.82 -5.41 -11.76
N LEU A 22 14.44 -4.27 -12.05
CA LEU A 22 14.76 -3.85 -13.41
C LEU A 22 15.71 -4.86 -14.11
N ASP A 23 16.50 -5.57 -13.31
CA ASP A 23 17.37 -6.69 -13.69
C ASP A 23 16.62 -8.03 -13.86
N LYS A 24 15.29 -8.03 -13.73
CA LYS A 24 14.39 -9.19 -13.76
C LYS A 24 14.51 -10.13 -12.55
N THR A 25 15.25 -9.73 -11.51
CA THR A 25 15.33 -10.47 -10.24
C THR A 25 13.95 -10.57 -9.59
N TYR A 26 13.58 -11.75 -9.11
CA TYR A 26 12.28 -11.99 -8.49
C TYR A 26 12.29 -11.56 -7.02
N PHE A 27 11.35 -10.71 -6.62
CA PHE A 27 11.20 -10.25 -5.23
C PHE A 27 9.97 -10.84 -4.52
N GLY A 28 8.99 -11.33 -5.28
CA GLY A 28 7.78 -11.90 -4.72
C GLY A 28 6.61 -11.83 -5.69
N ALA A 29 5.45 -12.26 -5.19
CA ALA A 29 4.19 -12.20 -5.90
C ALA A 29 3.16 -11.47 -5.05
N LEU A 30 2.22 -10.80 -5.71
CA LEU A 30 1.07 -10.19 -5.04
C LEU A 30 0.11 -11.26 -4.51
N PRO A 31 -0.63 -10.98 -3.43
CA PRO A 31 -1.75 -11.80 -2.97
C PRO A 31 -2.77 -12.06 -4.09
N ASP A 32 -3.45 -13.22 -4.03
CA ASP A 32 -4.28 -13.73 -5.12
C ASP A 32 -5.46 -12.82 -5.48
N ASP A 33 -6.11 -12.22 -4.49
CA ASP A 33 -7.22 -11.27 -4.66
C ASP A 33 -6.78 -10.01 -5.43
N ILE A 34 -5.63 -9.44 -5.06
CA ILE A 34 -5.03 -8.29 -5.74
C ILE A 34 -4.56 -8.68 -7.13
N ALA A 35 -3.87 -9.82 -7.26
CA ALA A 35 -3.35 -10.31 -8.54
C ALA A 35 -4.49 -10.57 -9.54
N PHE A 36 -5.55 -11.25 -9.12
CA PHE A 36 -6.72 -11.54 -9.96
C PHE A 36 -7.36 -10.26 -10.51
N ARG A 37 -7.57 -9.26 -9.64
CA ARG A 37 -8.09 -7.96 -10.06
C ARG A 37 -7.13 -7.27 -11.04
N LEU A 38 -5.85 -7.19 -10.70
CA LEU A 38 -4.87 -6.45 -11.48
C LEU A 38 -4.66 -7.07 -12.88
N LEU A 39 -4.68 -8.40 -12.99
CA LEU A 39 -4.62 -9.10 -14.28
C LEU A 39 -5.75 -8.70 -15.22
N LYS A 40 -6.98 -8.55 -14.70
CA LYS A 40 -8.14 -8.12 -15.50
C LYS A 40 -7.92 -6.73 -16.10
N PHE A 41 -7.40 -5.78 -15.31
CA PHE A 41 -7.15 -4.43 -15.78
C PHE A 41 -5.92 -4.32 -16.70
N ILE A 42 -4.85 -5.07 -16.43
CA ILE A 42 -3.70 -5.18 -17.34
C ILE A 42 -4.16 -5.70 -18.70
N ALA A 43 -4.98 -6.76 -18.73
CA ALA A 43 -5.54 -7.31 -19.97
C ALA A 43 -6.47 -6.33 -20.71
N ALA A 44 -7.08 -5.37 -19.99
CA ALA A 44 -7.87 -4.29 -20.58
C ALA A 44 -7.00 -3.16 -21.18
N GLY A 45 -5.69 -3.17 -20.94
CA GLY A 45 -4.72 -2.19 -21.44
C GLY A 45 -4.33 -1.12 -20.43
N ASN A 46 -4.60 -1.30 -19.13
CA ASN A 46 -4.15 -0.39 -18.10
C ASN A 46 -2.64 -0.56 -17.85
N THR A 47 -1.95 0.53 -17.56
CA THR A 47 -0.52 0.54 -17.23
C THR A 47 -0.27 1.00 -15.81
N TYR A 48 0.82 0.50 -15.23
CA TYR A 48 1.12 0.69 -13.82
C TYR A 48 2.59 0.98 -13.60
N MET A 49 2.86 1.77 -12.56
CA MET A 49 4.19 1.97 -11.99
C MET A 49 4.20 1.40 -10.58
N ALA A 50 5.31 0.80 -10.18
CA ALA A 50 5.48 0.27 -8.83
C ALA A 50 6.84 0.65 -8.24
N CYS A 51 6.86 0.83 -6.93
CA CYS A 51 8.09 1.02 -6.16
C CYS A 51 8.02 0.30 -4.81
N ILE A 52 9.18 0.03 -4.22
CA ILE A 52 9.27 -0.57 -2.90
C ILE A 52 8.83 0.42 -1.82
N LYS A 53 7.82 0.04 -1.04
CA LYS A 53 7.37 0.79 0.14
C LYS A 53 8.17 0.42 1.38
N ASN A 54 8.33 -0.88 1.63
CA ASN A 54 9.04 -1.39 2.79
C ASN A 54 9.57 -2.81 2.51
N ILE A 55 10.66 -3.18 3.17
CA ILE A 55 11.31 -4.48 3.07
C ILE A 55 11.45 -5.05 4.49
N HIS A 56 10.88 -6.23 4.72
CA HIS A 56 11.10 -7.04 5.91
C HIS A 56 11.77 -8.36 5.52
N LYS A 57 12.22 -9.13 6.50
CA LYS A 57 12.97 -10.38 6.28
C LYS A 57 12.29 -11.37 5.33
N ASN A 58 10.96 -11.49 5.39
CA ASN A 58 10.17 -12.47 4.61
C ASN A 58 9.05 -11.83 3.78
N GLN A 59 8.90 -10.51 3.80
CA GLN A 59 7.81 -9.82 3.11
C GLN A 59 8.29 -8.47 2.60
N ALA A 60 7.80 -8.08 1.42
CA ALA A 60 8.02 -6.75 0.88
C ALA A 60 6.67 -6.11 0.58
N ALA A 61 6.52 -4.84 0.96
CA ALA A 61 5.38 -4.04 0.59
C ALA A 61 5.74 -3.17 -0.61
N VAL A 62 4.84 -3.07 -1.58
CA VAL A 62 5.02 -2.24 -2.77
C VAL A 62 3.89 -1.23 -2.89
N PHE A 63 4.23 -0.03 -3.36
CA PHE A 63 3.23 0.87 -3.90
C PHE A 63 2.98 0.53 -5.36
N ILE A 64 1.72 0.56 -5.76
CA ILE A 64 1.31 0.40 -7.15
C ILE A 64 0.43 1.59 -7.51
N ARG A 65 0.78 2.28 -8.59
CA ARG A 65 0.04 3.42 -9.12
C ARG A 65 -0.42 3.12 -10.53
N GLU A 66 -1.69 3.35 -10.80
CA GLU A 66 -2.25 3.36 -12.16
C GLU A 66 -1.72 4.60 -12.91
N ILE A 67 -1.11 4.39 -14.08
CA ILE A 67 -0.52 5.45 -14.92
C ILE A 67 -1.45 5.81 -16.08
N SER A 68 -2.00 4.80 -16.74
CA SER A 68 -2.99 5.00 -17.80
C SER A 68 -4.05 3.91 -17.77
N ARG A 69 -5.24 4.25 -18.27
CA ARG A 69 -6.35 3.31 -18.41
C ARG A 69 -6.51 2.88 -19.86
N GLY A 70 -6.74 1.59 -20.05
CA GLY A 70 -7.08 1.04 -21.35
C GLY A 70 -8.47 1.46 -21.80
N LYS A 71 -8.71 1.48 -23.11
CA LYS A 71 -9.99 1.94 -23.72
C LYS A 71 -11.21 1.19 -23.16
N LYS A 72 -11.06 -0.10 -22.84
CA LYS A 72 -12.16 -0.97 -22.39
C LYS A 72 -12.65 -0.62 -20.98
N LEU A 73 -11.75 -0.22 -20.07
CA LEU A 73 -12.04 0.06 -18.66
C LEU A 73 -11.73 1.52 -18.30
N HIS A 74 -11.78 2.45 -19.25
CA HIS A 74 -11.46 3.86 -19.01
C HIS A 74 -12.33 4.52 -17.91
N HIS A 75 -13.59 4.10 -17.81
CA HIS A 75 -14.56 4.59 -16.82
C HIS A 75 -14.43 3.91 -15.45
N GLN A 76 -13.56 2.91 -15.30
CA GLN A 76 -13.36 2.17 -14.06
C GLN A 76 -11.92 2.32 -13.58
N ALA A 77 -11.74 2.92 -12.41
CA ALA A 77 -10.42 2.98 -11.77
C ALA A 77 -10.01 1.60 -11.23
N THR A 78 -8.72 1.25 -11.34
CA THR A 78 -8.20 0.02 -10.71
C THR A 78 -8.32 0.06 -9.19
N PHE A 79 -7.96 1.20 -8.61
CA PHE A 79 -7.97 1.44 -7.18
C PHE A 79 -9.08 2.43 -6.85
N SER A 80 -9.85 2.16 -5.79
CA SER A 80 -10.86 3.10 -5.32
C SER A 80 -10.19 4.42 -4.93
N PRO A 81 -10.71 5.58 -5.36
CA PRO A 81 -10.21 6.87 -4.91
C PRO A 81 -10.42 6.95 -3.40
N THR A 82 -9.35 6.84 -2.64
CA THR A 82 -9.45 6.81 -1.18
C THR A 82 -9.78 8.21 -0.68
N THR A 83 -10.90 8.35 0.02
CA THR A 83 -11.13 9.55 0.82
C THR A 83 -10.18 9.44 2.01
N TYR A 84 -9.30 10.42 2.23
CA TYR A 84 -8.22 10.41 3.22
C TYR A 84 -8.61 9.89 4.64
N LYS A 85 -9.90 9.98 5.02
CA LYS A 85 -10.45 9.46 6.28
C LYS A 85 -10.34 7.93 6.46
N GLU A 86 -10.22 7.16 5.39
CA GLU A 86 -10.17 5.69 5.48
C GLU A 86 -8.77 5.14 5.82
N TYR A 87 -7.71 5.87 5.44
CA TYR A 87 -6.34 5.50 5.80
C TYR A 87 -6.03 5.75 7.28
N THR A 88 -6.69 6.72 7.93
CA THR A 88 -6.47 6.99 9.36
C THR A 88 -7.05 5.91 10.26
N ALA A 89 -7.99 5.07 9.79
CA ALA A 89 -8.58 4.03 10.63
C ALA A 89 -7.56 2.94 11.05
N SER A 90 -6.63 2.58 10.16
CA SER A 90 -5.54 1.64 10.46
C SER A 90 -4.30 2.36 11.00
N VAL A 91 -4.00 3.57 10.52
CA VAL A 91 -2.83 4.33 10.96
C VAL A 91 -2.99 4.89 12.38
N HIS A 92 -4.18 5.33 12.81
CA HIS A 92 -4.38 5.79 14.18
C HIS A 92 -4.24 4.67 15.21
N LYS A 93 -4.61 3.43 14.90
CA LYS A 93 -4.49 2.34 15.87
C LYS A 93 -3.04 1.94 16.10
N GLU A 94 -2.23 1.91 15.05
CA GLU A 94 -0.79 1.63 15.15
C GLU A 94 -0.03 2.80 15.80
N ILE A 95 -0.30 4.05 15.40
CA ILE A 95 0.35 5.23 16.00
C ILE A 95 -0.07 5.40 17.48
N LYS A 96 -1.35 5.22 17.82
CA LYS A 96 -1.82 5.35 19.20
C LYS A 96 -1.27 4.26 20.12
N LYS A 97 -1.05 3.05 19.60
CA LYS A 97 -0.40 1.96 20.34
C LYS A 97 1.08 2.28 20.65
N ILE A 98 1.79 2.88 19.69
CA ILE A 98 3.19 3.32 19.89
C ILE A 98 3.25 4.45 20.92
N ILE A 99 2.31 5.41 20.87
CA ILE A 99 2.26 6.53 21.83
C ILE A 99 1.86 6.06 23.23
N SER A 100 0.95 5.09 23.37
CA SER A 100 0.54 4.57 24.68
C SER A 100 1.61 3.73 25.38
N ASP A 101 2.54 3.13 24.64
CA ASP A 101 3.62 2.32 25.21
C ASP A 101 4.83 3.17 25.67
N GLU A 102 4.92 4.46 25.27
CA GLU A 102 6.01 5.38 25.67
C GLU A 102 5.68 6.32 26.83
N THR A 103 4.42 6.36 27.31
CA THR A 103 4.04 7.18 28.47
C THR A 103 3.43 6.32 29.56
N THR A 104 4.27 5.61 30.31
CA THR A 104 3.98 5.28 31.70
C THR A 104 5.07 5.94 32.53
N ASP A 105 4.66 6.61 33.61
CA ASP A 105 5.46 7.34 34.61
C ASP A 105 5.72 8.82 34.28
N GLU A 106 4.73 9.68 34.52
CA GLU A 106 4.66 10.53 35.74
C GLU A 106 3.27 11.19 35.87
N GLU A 107 2.66 11.05 37.06
CA GLU A 107 1.42 11.66 37.55
C GLU A 107 1.52 13.21 37.51
N SER A 108 0.47 14.03 37.39
CA SER A 108 -0.55 14.28 38.42
C SER A 108 -1.55 15.35 37.95
N GLU A 109 -2.83 15.16 38.29
CA GLU A 109 -3.90 16.12 38.69
C GLU A 109 -3.84 17.61 38.26
N ASN A 110 -4.94 18.17 37.70
CA ASN A 110 -6.05 18.70 38.51
C ASN A 110 -7.28 19.16 37.67
N GLN A 111 -8.42 19.26 38.37
CA GLN A 111 -9.83 19.41 38.00
C GLN A 111 -10.30 20.82 37.57
N GLU A 112 -11.54 20.85 37.01
CA GLU A 112 -12.61 21.90 37.09
C GLU A 112 -12.29 23.31 36.54
N GLU A 113 -13.18 24.16 36.04
CA GLU A 113 -14.61 24.25 35.72
C GLU A 113 -14.74 25.66 35.06
N SER A 114 -15.76 25.89 34.20
CA SER A 114 -16.63 27.09 34.23
C SER A 114 -17.16 27.50 32.85
N GLU A 115 -18.48 27.56 32.81
CA GLU A 115 -19.38 28.12 31.81
C GLU A 115 -19.03 29.58 31.43
N GLU A 116 -19.30 29.94 30.17
CA GLU A 116 -20.14 31.10 29.79
C GLU A 116 -20.65 30.95 28.35
#